data_AF-A0A7C5DCK7-F1
#
_entry.id   AF-A0A7C5DCK7-F1
#
_cell.length_a   1.000
_cell.length_b   1.000
_cell.length_c   1.000
_cell.angle_alpha   90.00
_cell.angle_beta   90.00
_cell.angle_gamma   90.00
#
_symmetry.space_group_name_H-M   'P 1'
#
loop_
_entity.id
_entity.type
_entity.pdbx_description
1 polymer ?
#
loop_
_entity_poly.entity_id
_entity_poly.type
_entity_poly.pdbx_seq_one_letter_code
_entity_poly.pdbx_strand_id
1 'polypeptide(L)'
;MSKRQAIKVFGLIGRNVDYSWSPLIHNTAFQALGLPCVYTIFNIAAPKLVGDALTGSRALGIAGFNVTIPYKKTVVPFLDELSPEAEAIGAVNTIVNENGRLTGHNTDIAGFAEPLLPMAERIHGKPVCIFGNGGAALAAVEAFRLHFRPSSVRLMVRNLEKAETMLD
;
A
#
# COMPACT_ATOMS: atom_id res chain seq x y z
N MET A 1 34.25 -2.12 -20.75
CA MET A 1 32.82 -2.18 -21.12
C MET A 1 32.01 -2.19 -19.83
N SER A 2 31.23 -1.14 -19.56
CA SER A 2 30.29 -1.12 -18.42
C SER A 2 29.29 -2.26 -18.59
N LYS A 3 29.16 -3.15 -17.60
CA LYS A 3 28.14 -4.22 -17.62
C LYS A 3 26.77 -3.55 -17.73
N ARG A 4 26.07 -3.76 -18.84
CA ARG A 4 24.69 -3.28 -19.04
C ARG A 4 23.84 -3.87 -17.92
N GLN A 5 23.35 -3.02 -17.01
CA GLN A 5 22.50 -3.42 -15.91
C GLN A 5 21.11 -3.75 -16.46
N ALA A 6 20.54 -4.91 -16.09
CA ALA A 6 19.20 -5.30 -16.50
C ALA A 6 18.15 -4.34 -15.91
N ILE A 7 17.12 -4.02 -16.69
CA ILE A 7 16.02 -3.16 -16.23
C ILE A 7 15.16 -3.94 -15.23
N LYS A 8 14.94 -3.38 -14.04
CA LYS A 8 14.01 -3.94 -13.06
C LYS A 8 12.58 -3.51 -13.37
N VAL A 9 11.66 -4.46 -13.35
CA VAL A 9 10.23 -4.19 -13.55
C VAL A 9 9.54 -4.09 -12.20
N PHE A 10 8.74 -3.05 -12.04
CA PHE A 10 7.80 -2.84 -10.92
C PHE A 10 6.39 -2.64 -11.49
N GLY A 11 5.37 -2.71 -10.64
CA GLY A 11 4.06 -2.25 -11.07
C GLY A 11 2.99 -2.16 -10.02
N LEU A 12 1.79 -1.81 -10.45
CA LEU A 12 0.59 -1.74 -9.62
C LEU A 12 -0.31 -2.93 -9.93
N ILE A 13 -0.66 -3.74 -8.93
CA ILE A 13 -1.71 -4.75 -9.04
C ILE A 13 -3.02 -4.24 -8.43
N GLY A 14 -4.11 -4.44 -9.17
CA GLY A 14 -5.45 -3.96 -8.82
C GLY A 14 -6.46 -4.40 -9.88
N ARG A 15 -7.72 -3.96 -9.73
CA ARG A 15 -8.78 -4.22 -10.71
C ARG A 15 -9.31 -2.92 -11.30
N ASN A 16 -9.26 -2.78 -12.62
CA ASN A 16 -9.67 -1.58 -13.37
C ASN A 16 -8.91 -0.33 -12.91
N VAL A 17 -7.59 -0.42 -12.75
CA VAL A 17 -6.75 0.62 -12.14
C VAL A 17 -5.93 1.42 -13.15
N ASP A 18 -6.30 1.39 -14.43
CA ASP A 18 -5.60 2.09 -15.52
C ASP A 18 -5.53 3.62 -15.33
N TYR A 19 -6.42 4.17 -14.51
CA TYR A 19 -6.44 5.58 -14.14
C TYR A 19 -5.32 6.00 -13.16
N SER A 20 -4.53 5.05 -12.66
CA SER A 20 -3.54 5.33 -11.62
C SER A 20 -2.43 6.26 -12.10
N TRP A 21 -2.07 7.21 -11.25
CA TRP A 21 -0.92 8.09 -11.46
C TRP A 21 0.42 7.45 -11.07
N SER A 22 0.41 6.28 -10.40
CA SER A 22 1.63 5.62 -9.93
C SER A 22 2.68 5.39 -11.04
N PRO A 23 2.32 4.95 -12.27
CA PRO A 23 3.30 4.83 -13.35
C PRO A 23 3.99 6.14 -13.70
N LEU A 24 3.25 7.27 -13.73
CA LEU A 24 3.86 8.57 -14.00
C LEU A 24 4.84 8.94 -12.89
N ILE A 25 4.41 8.82 -11.62
CA ILE A 25 5.22 9.18 -10.45
C ILE A 25 6.52 8.37 -10.42
N HIS A 26 6.42 7.03 -10.48
CA HIS A 26 7.58 6.16 -10.33
C HIS A 26 8.52 6.20 -11.53
N ASN A 27 8.01 6.21 -12.77
CA ASN A 27 8.89 6.29 -13.93
C ASN A 27 9.62 7.65 -14.00
N THR A 28 8.96 8.74 -13.61
CA THR A 28 9.62 10.06 -13.52
C THR A 28 10.73 10.04 -12.48
N ALA A 29 10.48 9.47 -11.30
CA ALA A 29 11.49 9.33 -10.26
C ALA A 29 12.66 8.43 -10.70
N PHE A 30 12.40 7.29 -11.34
CA PHE A 30 13.44 6.40 -11.86
C PHE A 30 14.31 7.10 -12.91
N GLN A 31 13.71 7.86 -13.82
CA GLN A 31 14.44 8.64 -14.81
C GLN A 31 15.30 9.73 -14.16
N ALA A 32 14.74 10.50 -13.22
CA ALA A 32 15.46 11.57 -12.53
C ALA A 32 16.66 11.05 -11.72
N LEU A 33 16.55 9.83 -11.17
CA LEU A 33 17.61 9.19 -10.39
C LEU A 33 18.56 8.32 -11.22
N GLY A 34 18.36 8.20 -12.54
CA GLY A 34 19.18 7.35 -13.41
C GLY A 34 19.08 5.86 -13.08
N LEU A 35 17.97 5.42 -12.50
CA LEU A 35 17.75 4.03 -12.11
C LEU A 35 17.24 3.21 -13.31
N PRO A 36 17.84 2.04 -13.63
CA PRO A 36 17.39 1.18 -14.72
C PRO A 36 16.14 0.41 -14.29
N CYS A 37 15.02 1.11 -14.18
CA CYS A 37 13.75 0.60 -13.67
C CYS A 37 12.59 1.06 -14.56
N VAL A 38 11.53 0.26 -14.60
CA VAL A 38 10.24 0.63 -15.21
C VAL A 38 9.10 0.26 -14.27
N TYR A 39 8.05 1.08 -14.25
CA TYR A 39 6.82 0.85 -13.51
C TYR A 39 5.64 0.76 -14.47
N THR A 40 4.80 -0.27 -14.33
CA THR A 40 3.59 -0.44 -15.16
C THR A 40 2.37 -0.85 -14.34
N ILE A 41 1.22 -1.06 -15.00
CA ILE A 41 -0.01 -1.55 -14.41
C ILE A 41 -0.23 -3.01 -14.81
N PHE A 42 -0.57 -3.84 -13.81
CA PHE A 42 -0.98 -5.22 -13.98
C PHE A 42 -2.43 -5.36 -13.49
N ASN A 43 -3.38 -5.23 -14.41
CA ASN A 43 -4.80 -5.45 -14.09
C ASN A 43 -5.08 -6.93 -13.90
N ILE A 44 -5.42 -7.31 -12.67
CA ILE A 44 -5.86 -8.67 -12.35
C ILE A 44 -7.39 -8.68 -12.42
N ALA A 45 -7.96 -9.50 -13.31
CA ALA A 45 -9.38 -9.44 -13.61
C ALA A 45 -10.27 -9.95 -12.45
N ALA A 46 -9.77 -10.90 -11.64
CA ALA A 46 -10.53 -11.54 -10.58
C ALA A 46 -9.64 -11.95 -9.39
N PRO A 47 -10.16 -11.94 -8.14
CA PRO A 47 -9.39 -12.29 -6.94
C PRO A 47 -8.67 -13.65 -7.02
N LYS A 48 -9.30 -14.66 -7.63
CA LYS A 48 -8.73 -16.00 -7.78
C LYS A 48 -7.43 -16.05 -8.58
N LEU A 49 -7.15 -15.04 -9.41
CA LEU A 49 -5.96 -14.97 -10.26
C LEU A 49 -4.76 -14.30 -9.55
N VAL A 50 -4.94 -13.79 -8.34
CA VAL A 50 -3.87 -13.11 -7.59
C VAL A 50 -2.72 -14.07 -7.28
N GLY A 51 -3.01 -15.30 -6.87
CA GLY A 51 -1.99 -16.32 -6.61
C GLY A 51 -1.16 -16.66 -7.86
N ASP A 52 -1.83 -16.83 -9.01
CA ASP A 52 -1.17 -17.10 -10.29
C ASP A 52 -0.26 -15.93 -10.70
N ALA A 53 -0.74 -14.70 -10.53
CA ALA A 53 0.03 -13.49 -10.84
C ALA A 53 1.30 -13.38 -9.97
N LEU A 54 1.20 -13.64 -8.67
CA LEU A 54 2.34 -13.60 -7.74
C LEU A 54 3.29 -14.79 -7.92
N THR A 55 2.79 -15.93 -8.39
CA THR A 55 3.65 -17.06 -8.80
C THR A 55 4.42 -16.69 -10.06
N GLY A 56 3.73 -16.14 -11.06
CA GLY A 56 4.35 -15.65 -12.29
C GLY A 56 5.40 -14.56 -12.02
N SER A 57 5.14 -13.65 -11.08
CA SER A 57 6.10 -12.60 -10.74
C SER A 57 7.41 -13.12 -10.17
N ARG A 58 7.37 -14.21 -9.39
CA ARG A 58 8.57 -14.90 -8.90
C ARG A 58 9.37 -15.46 -10.06
N ALA A 59 8.71 -16.18 -10.97
CA ALA A 59 9.35 -16.80 -12.13
C ALA A 59 9.95 -15.77 -13.09
N LEU A 60 9.28 -14.63 -13.27
CA LEU A 60 9.71 -13.56 -14.18
C LEU A 60 10.74 -12.59 -13.54
N GLY A 61 10.99 -12.68 -12.23
CA GLY A 61 11.88 -11.76 -11.53
C GLY A 61 11.37 -10.32 -11.46
N ILE A 62 10.04 -10.12 -11.40
CA ILE A 62 9.47 -8.78 -11.21
C ILE A 62 9.83 -8.30 -9.80
N ALA A 63 10.43 -7.12 -9.70
CA ALA A 63 11.13 -6.66 -8.49
C ALA A 63 10.19 -6.23 -7.35
N GLY A 64 8.94 -5.92 -7.65
CA GLY A 64 7.97 -5.56 -6.62
C GLY A 64 6.69 -4.94 -7.18
N PHE A 65 5.72 -4.76 -6.31
CA PHE A 65 4.43 -4.21 -6.65
C PHE A 65 3.94 -3.21 -5.62
N ASN A 66 3.20 -2.19 -6.04
CA ASN A 66 2.14 -1.68 -5.19
C ASN A 66 0.87 -2.51 -5.39
N VAL A 67 0.04 -2.54 -4.35
CA VAL A 67 -1.21 -3.28 -4.30
C VAL A 67 -2.32 -2.30 -3.94
N THR A 68 -3.39 -2.31 -4.73
CA THR A 68 -4.57 -1.48 -4.44
C THR A 68 -5.85 -2.29 -4.50
N ILE A 69 -6.98 -1.59 -4.41
CA ILE A 69 -8.32 -2.18 -4.37
C ILE A 69 -8.52 -3.13 -5.57
N PRO A 70 -9.16 -4.30 -5.35
CA PRO A 70 -9.64 -4.84 -4.08
C PRO A 70 -8.63 -5.77 -3.38
N TYR A 71 -7.37 -5.82 -3.81
CA TYR A 71 -6.46 -6.92 -3.52
C TYR A 71 -5.55 -6.76 -2.30
N LYS A 72 -5.62 -5.65 -1.57
CA LYS A 72 -4.74 -5.40 -0.40
C LYS A 72 -4.78 -6.51 0.65
N LYS A 73 -5.95 -7.13 0.89
CA LYS A 73 -6.08 -8.32 1.77
C LYS A 73 -5.87 -9.63 1.00
N THR A 74 -6.31 -9.69 -0.26
CA THR A 74 -6.24 -10.89 -1.11
C THR A 74 -4.82 -11.39 -1.34
N VAL A 75 -3.83 -10.49 -1.38
CA VAL A 75 -2.43 -10.88 -1.62
C VAL A 75 -1.79 -11.58 -0.41
N VAL A 76 -2.27 -11.30 0.80
CA VAL A 76 -1.60 -11.69 2.06
C VAL A 76 -1.28 -13.19 2.14
N PRO A 77 -2.18 -14.13 1.79
CA PRO A 77 -1.89 -15.56 1.89
C PRO A 77 -0.83 -16.06 0.89
N PHE A 78 -0.38 -15.24 -0.05
CA PHE A 78 0.59 -15.61 -1.10
C PHE A 78 1.99 -15.01 -0.87
N LEU A 79 2.19 -14.33 0.27
CA LEU A 79 3.45 -13.70 0.64
C LEU A 79 4.22 -14.58 1.62
N ASP A 80 5.54 -14.50 1.56
CA ASP A 80 6.44 -15.31 2.38
C ASP A 80 6.68 -14.67 3.76
N GLU A 81 6.60 -13.34 3.82
CA GLU A 81 6.82 -12.55 5.04
C GLU A 81 5.97 -11.28 5.01
N LEU A 82 5.61 -10.78 6.19
CA LEU A 82 4.93 -9.49 6.37
C LEU A 82 5.75 -8.60 7.29
N SER A 83 5.81 -7.30 6.99
CA SER A 83 6.23 -6.30 7.98
C SER A 83 5.26 -6.28 9.16
N PRO A 84 5.70 -5.88 10.37
CA PRO A 84 4.83 -5.75 11.54
C PRO A 84 3.56 -4.93 11.28
N GLU A 85 3.66 -3.86 10.49
CA GLU A 85 2.52 -3.01 10.14
C GLU A 85 1.51 -3.73 9.24
N ALA A 86 2.00 -4.48 8.24
CA ALA A 86 1.16 -5.27 7.36
C ALA A 86 0.47 -6.43 8.09
N GLU A 87 1.16 -7.06 9.04
CA GLU A 87 0.60 -8.11 9.90
C GLU A 87 -0.51 -7.56 10.80
N ALA A 88 -0.26 -6.43 11.48
CA ALA A 88 -1.24 -5.80 12.36
C ALA A 88 -2.52 -5.35 11.63
N ILE A 89 -2.40 -4.84 10.40
CA ILE A 89 -3.54 -4.38 9.58
C ILE A 89 -4.23 -5.53 8.85
N GLY A 90 -3.51 -6.63 8.60
CA GLY A 90 -3.95 -7.72 7.73
C GLY A 90 -4.13 -7.30 6.27
N ALA A 91 -3.39 -6.28 5.82
CA ALA A 91 -3.46 -5.77 4.45
C ALA A 91 -2.10 -5.24 3.99
N VAL A 92 -1.79 -5.45 2.71
CA VAL A 92 -0.53 -5.06 2.06
C VAL A 92 -0.80 -4.08 0.93
N ASN A 93 -0.05 -2.98 0.88
CA ASN A 93 -0.08 -2.01 -0.22
C ASN A 93 1.22 -2.02 -1.05
N THR A 94 2.25 -2.71 -0.58
CA THR A 94 3.58 -2.77 -1.21
C THR A 94 4.17 -4.16 -1.04
N ILE A 95 4.65 -4.78 -2.11
CA ILE A 95 5.32 -6.08 -2.12
C ILE A 95 6.72 -5.87 -2.68
N VAL A 96 7.73 -6.37 -1.97
CA VAL A 96 9.11 -6.43 -2.44
C VAL A 96 9.44 -7.87 -2.81
N ASN A 97 10.04 -8.09 -3.98
CA ASN A 97 10.50 -9.40 -4.41
C ASN A 97 12.02 -9.48 -4.39
N GLU A 98 12.56 -10.24 -3.46
CA GLU A 98 13.99 -10.52 -3.34
C GLU A 98 14.26 -11.96 -3.75
N ASN A 99 14.70 -12.15 -5.00
CA ASN A 99 15.07 -13.47 -5.54
C ASN A 99 13.96 -14.53 -5.38
N GLY A 100 12.70 -14.14 -5.56
CA GLY A 100 11.53 -15.02 -5.46
C GLY A 100 10.87 -15.02 -4.08
N ARG A 101 11.49 -14.40 -3.06
CA ARG A 101 10.89 -14.20 -1.74
C ARG A 101 10.08 -12.90 -1.73
N LEU A 102 8.77 -12.99 -1.50
CA LEU A 102 7.87 -11.85 -1.47
C LEU A 102 7.60 -11.40 -0.03
N THR A 103 8.02 -10.18 0.28
CA THR A 103 7.72 -9.53 1.57
C THR A 103 6.66 -8.45 1.38
N GLY A 104 5.60 -8.51 2.18
CA GLY A 104 4.49 -7.56 2.18
C GLY A 104 4.68 -6.44 3.20
N HIS A 105 4.43 -5.21 2.75
CA HIS A 105 4.48 -4.00 3.57
C HIS A 105 3.17 -3.23 3.48
N ASN A 106 2.89 -2.46 4.53
CA ASN A 106 1.83 -1.46 4.52
C ASN A 106 2.40 -0.09 4.88
N THR A 107 2.50 0.78 3.88
CA THR A 107 3.05 2.13 4.04
C THR A 107 1.99 3.20 4.24
N ASP A 108 0.69 2.85 4.22
CA ASP A 108 -0.39 3.84 4.29
C ASP A 108 -0.43 4.55 5.67
N ILE A 109 -0.15 3.83 6.77
CA ILE A 109 -0.11 4.43 8.12
C ILE A 109 1.02 5.44 8.22
N ALA A 110 2.25 5.01 7.90
CA ALA A 110 3.43 5.87 7.96
C ALA A 110 3.28 7.07 7.01
N GLY A 111 2.81 6.83 5.79
CA GLY A 111 2.57 7.88 4.79
C GLY A 111 1.54 8.92 5.23
N PHE A 112 0.56 8.54 6.06
CA PHE A 112 -0.35 9.50 6.68
C PHE A 112 0.29 10.20 7.89
N ALA A 113 0.99 9.46 8.74
CA ALA A 113 1.54 9.97 9.99
C ALA A 113 2.70 10.95 9.77
N GLU A 114 3.63 10.62 8.89
CA GLU A 114 4.89 11.35 8.70
C GLU A 114 4.73 12.86 8.49
N PRO A 115 3.85 13.34 7.58
CA PRO A 115 3.64 14.78 7.39
C PRO A 115 3.04 15.49 8.61
N LEU A 116 2.34 14.75 9.49
CA LEU A 116 1.66 15.28 10.67
C LEU A 116 2.50 15.19 11.94
N LEU A 117 3.57 14.37 11.97
CA LEU A 117 4.44 14.21 13.15
C LEU A 117 4.95 15.55 13.72
N PRO A 118 5.35 16.56 12.92
CA PRO A 118 5.75 17.86 13.45
C PRO A 118 4.64 18.60 14.23
N MET A 119 3.38 18.20 14.06
CA MET A 119 2.21 18.78 14.73
C MET A 119 1.69 17.91 15.89
N ALA A 120 2.41 16.84 16.28
CA ALA A 120 1.89 15.84 17.21
C ALA A 120 1.43 16.42 18.55
N GLU A 121 2.20 17.33 19.15
CA GLU A 121 1.85 18.00 20.40
C GLU A 121 0.55 18.83 20.31
N ARG A 122 0.24 19.37 19.12
CA ARG A 122 -1.01 20.11 18.91
C ARG A 122 -2.23 19.19 18.82
N ILE A 123 -2.02 17.93 18.47
CA ILE A 123 -3.05 16.92 18.28
C ILE A 123 -3.28 16.13 19.59
N HIS A 124 -2.24 15.95 20.40
CA HIS A 124 -2.31 15.23 21.67
C HIS A 124 -3.50 15.69 22.52
N GLY A 125 -4.37 14.75 22.90
CA GLY A 125 -5.50 15.03 23.78
C GLY A 125 -6.56 15.95 23.16
N LYS A 126 -6.50 16.23 21.86
CA LYS A 126 -7.55 16.92 21.11
C LYS A 126 -8.41 15.91 20.36
N PRO A 127 -9.71 16.20 20.15
CA PRO A 127 -10.56 15.37 19.30
C PRO A 127 -10.16 15.54 17.84
N VAL A 128 -10.17 14.45 17.08
CA VAL A 128 -9.92 14.46 15.63
C VAL A 128 -11.12 13.93 14.87
N CYS A 129 -11.35 14.48 13.67
CA CYS A 129 -12.44 14.09 12.79
C CYS A 129 -11.89 13.70 11.42
N ILE A 130 -12.28 12.53 10.93
CA ILE A 130 -11.83 11.96 9.66
C ILE A 130 -13.06 11.78 8.76
N PHE A 131 -12.98 12.27 7.53
CA PHE A 131 -14.05 12.15 6.55
C PHE A 131 -13.79 10.95 5.63
N GLY A 132 -14.72 10.00 5.64
CA GLY A 132 -14.67 8.78 4.82
C GLY A 132 -14.38 7.51 5.61
N ASN A 133 -14.60 6.37 4.95
CA ASN A 133 -14.38 5.01 5.44
C ASN A 133 -13.66 4.15 4.37
N GLY A 134 -12.73 4.74 3.63
CA GLY A 134 -11.88 4.01 2.70
C GLY A 134 -10.61 3.49 3.37
N GLY A 135 -9.75 2.79 2.62
CA GLY A 135 -8.45 2.33 3.13
C GLY A 135 -7.56 3.45 3.67
N ALA A 136 -7.61 4.66 3.07
CA ALA A 136 -6.89 5.83 3.58
C ALA A 136 -7.45 6.33 4.92
N ALA A 137 -8.77 6.25 5.14
CA ALA A 137 -9.38 6.62 6.42
C ALA A 137 -8.98 5.63 7.53
N LEU A 138 -8.93 4.34 7.22
CA LEU A 138 -8.41 3.33 8.16
C LEU A 138 -6.95 3.56 8.53
N ALA A 139 -6.11 3.82 7.52
CA ALA A 139 -4.71 4.16 7.77
C ALA A 139 -4.56 5.42 8.64
N ALA A 140 -5.41 6.43 8.42
CA ALA A 140 -5.45 7.63 9.25
C ALA A 140 -5.88 7.33 10.69
N VAL A 141 -6.92 6.52 10.90
CA VAL A 141 -7.37 6.09 12.24
C VAL A 141 -6.22 5.43 13.00
N GLU A 142 -5.56 4.45 12.38
CA GLU A 142 -4.43 3.75 13.02
C GLU A 142 -3.24 4.68 13.26
N ALA A 143 -2.93 5.57 12.31
CA ALA A 143 -1.88 6.57 12.49
C ALA A 143 -2.16 7.46 13.71
N PHE A 144 -3.40 8.00 13.83
CA PHE A 144 -3.81 8.79 15.00
C PHE A 144 -3.68 8.00 16.31
N ARG A 145 -4.11 6.75 16.32
CA ARG A 145 -4.03 5.86 17.50
C ARG A 145 -2.59 5.61 17.93
N LEU A 146 -1.70 5.31 16.98
CA LEU A 146 -0.31 4.92 17.25
C LEU A 146 0.60 6.10 17.59
N HIS A 147 0.44 7.23 16.88
CA HIS A 147 1.44 8.31 16.91
C HIS A 147 0.97 9.59 17.60
N PHE A 148 -0.34 9.83 17.73
CA PHE A 148 -0.87 11.16 18.09
C PHE A 148 -1.70 11.21 19.36
N ARG A 149 -2.17 10.07 19.89
CA ARG A 149 -2.94 9.95 21.14
C ARG A 149 -4.04 11.04 21.29
N PRO A 150 -4.97 11.15 20.33
CA PRO A 150 -6.08 12.09 20.44
C PRO A 150 -7.03 11.69 21.58
N SER A 151 -7.83 12.63 22.08
CA SER A 151 -8.85 12.33 23.10
C SER A 151 -9.99 11.46 22.54
N SER A 152 -10.24 11.56 21.23
CA SER A 152 -11.21 10.74 20.50
C SER A 152 -10.98 10.85 18.99
N VAL A 153 -11.36 9.81 18.25
CA VAL A 153 -11.36 9.79 16.78
C VAL A 153 -12.81 9.64 16.31
N ARG A 154 -13.32 10.59 15.52
CA ARG A 154 -14.67 10.54 14.95
C ARG A 154 -14.63 10.36 13.44
N LEU A 155 -15.27 9.31 12.93
CA LEU A 155 -15.44 9.08 11.50
C LEU A 155 -16.75 9.73 11.01
N MET A 156 -16.66 10.50 9.94
CA MET A 156 -17.79 11.08 9.22
C MET A 156 -17.97 10.33 7.91
N VAL A 157 -19.05 9.56 7.79
CA VAL A 157 -19.29 8.64 6.67
C VAL A 157 -20.63 8.92 6.02
N ARG A 158 -20.77 8.56 4.74
CA ARG A 158 -22.05 8.69 4.01
C ARG A 158 -23.02 7.53 4.28
N ASN A 159 -22.49 6.36 4.64
CA ASN A 159 -23.26 5.15 4.91
C ASN A 159 -22.70 4.51 6.18
N LEU A 160 -23.52 4.43 7.23
CA LEU A 160 -23.14 3.95 8.56
C LEU A 160 -22.93 2.44 8.60
N GLU A 161 -23.79 1.64 7.94
CA GLU A 161 -23.68 0.17 7.90
C GLU A 161 -22.32 -0.29 7.36
N LYS A 162 -21.82 0.37 6.30
CA LYS A 162 -20.49 0.10 5.73
C LYS A 162 -19.34 0.51 6.64
N ALA A 163 -19.57 1.39 7.60
CA ALA A 163 -18.53 1.85 8.53
C ALA A 163 -18.47 0.97 9.78
N GLU A 164 -19.61 0.49 10.27
CA GLU A 164 -19.69 -0.42 11.42
C GLU A 164 -18.92 -1.73 11.15
N THR A 165 -19.12 -2.34 9.98
CA THR A 165 -18.38 -3.53 9.53
C THR A 165 -16.86 -3.33 9.36
N MET A 166 -16.35 -2.09 9.47
CA MET A 166 -14.92 -1.78 9.36
C MET A 166 -14.26 -1.49 10.72
N LEU A 167 -15.04 -1.25 11.77
CA LEU A 167 -14.55 -0.96 13.13
C LEU A 167 -14.56 -2.19 14.04
N ASP A 168 -15.23 -3.27 13.61
CA ASP A 168 -15.18 -4.62 14.20
C ASP A 168 -13.97 -5.42 13.67
#